data_AF-A0A0B8NY44-F1
#
_entry.id   AF-A0A0B8NY44-F1
#
_cell.length_a   1.000
_cell.length_b   1.000
_cell.length_c   1.000
_cell.angle_alpha   90.00
_cell.angle_beta   90.00
_cell.angle_gamma   90.00
#
_symmetry.space_group_name_H-M   'P 1'
#
loop_
_entity.id
_entity.type
_entity.pdbx_description
1 polymer ?
#
loop_
_entity_poly.entity_id
_entity_poly.type
_entity_poly.pdbx_seq_one_letter_code
_entity_poly.pdbx_strand_id
1 'polypeptide(L)'
;MGTKRLYIATHKLEHDWWQAFSLGVLCNLLVCLGIWMSFSSKESASKSLLVLLPVAMFVSSGFEHSIANMFMVPLGIAVKAMASPEMLNAAIDAGIHIEHLNVATFISANLIPVTLGNIFGGAVLVGLAFWSIENQTHNGLQSVNTYHYTNLSILEHNMLEKLKQLRVADLATDDQITCHEKQTCVSALKSLIDNNQAGAAVWMTARP
;
A
#
# COMPACT_ATOMS: atom_id res chain seq x y z
N MET A 1 4.77 10.35 -37.70
CA MET A 1 4.31 10.11 -36.30
C MET A 1 3.47 8.85 -36.15
N GLY A 2 2.59 8.49 -37.11
CA GLY A 2 1.76 7.28 -37.03
C GLY A 2 2.54 5.95 -37.00
N THR A 3 3.61 5.83 -37.79
CA THR A 3 4.45 4.61 -37.89
C THR A 3 5.08 4.18 -36.56
N LYS A 4 5.53 5.14 -35.72
CA LYS A 4 6.08 4.83 -34.38
C LYS A 4 5.03 4.22 -33.44
N ARG A 5 3.76 4.62 -33.56
CA ARG A 5 2.66 4.07 -32.75
C ARG A 5 2.31 2.65 -33.18
N LEU A 6 2.35 2.37 -34.49
CA LEU A 6 2.21 1.01 -35.01
C LEU A 6 3.36 0.12 -34.55
N TYR A 7 4.60 0.61 -34.57
CA TYR A 7 5.78 -0.13 -34.11
C TYR A 7 5.66 -0.54 -32.63
N ILE A 8 5.31 0.40 -31.74
CA ILE A 8 5.17 0.08 -30.30
C ILE A 8 4.01 -0.90 -30.07
N ALA A 9 2.89 -0.74 -30.79
CA ALA A 9 1.73 -1.61 -30.61
C ALA A 9 1.96 -3.04 -31.13
N THR A 10 2.72 -3.21 -32.21
CA THR A 10 3.06 -4.52 -32.78
C THR A 10 4.12 -5.24 -31.97
N HIS A 11 5.17 -4.54 -31.51
CA HIS A 11 6.18 -5.11 -30.62
C HIS A 11 5.58 -5.71 -29.34
N LYS A 12 4.49 -5.11 -28.82
CA LYS A 12 3.76 -5.63 -27.64
C LYS A 12 3.02 -6.94 -27.90
N LEU A 13 2.78 -7.30 -29.15
CA LEU A 13 2.00 -8.48 -29.55
C LEU A 13 2.88 -9.66 -29.98
N GLU A 14 4.19 -9.45 -30.09
CA GLU A 14 5.17 -10.47 -30.50
C GLU A 14 5.80 -11.20 -29.30
N HIS A 15 5.37 -10.90 -28.07
CA HIS A 15 5.92 -11.52 -26.88
C HIS A 15 5.41 -12.95 -26.68
N ASP A 16 6.34 -13.85 -26.35
CA ASP A 16 5.99 -15.18 -25.85
C ASP A 16 5.17 -15.07 -24.56
N TRP A 17 4.26 -16.02 -24.36
CA TRP A 17 3.32 -15.99 -23.23
C TRP A 17 4.02 -15.84 -21.87
N TRP A 18 5.09 -16.62 -21.64
CA TRP A 18 5.88 -16.56 -20.40
C TRP A 18 6.72 -15.29 -20.28
N GLN A 19 7.15 -14.73 -21.40
CA GLN A 19 7.85 -13.45 -21.43
C GLN A 19 6.90 -12.33 -21.03
N ALA A 20 5.70 -12.26 -21.64
CA ALA A 20 4.67 -11.29 -21.32
C ALA A 20 4.23 -11.38 -19.84
N PHE A 21 4.08 -12.59 -19.31
CA PHE A 21 3.81 -12.83 -17.90
C PHE A 21 4.92 -12.24 -17.00
N SER A 22 6.19 -12.59 -17.27
CA SER A 22 7.33 -12.16 -16.45
C SER A 22 7.53 -10.64 -16.48
N LEU A 23 7.35 -10.02 -17.65
CA LEU A 23 7.35 -8.56 -17.81
C LEU A 23 6.22 -7.91 -17.00
N GLY A 24 5.04 -8.55 -16.95
CA GLY A 24 3.92 -8.12 -16.11
C GLY A 24 4.21 -8.23 -14.61
N VAL A 25 4.88 -9.29 -14.15
CA VAL A 25 5.27 -9.45 -12.74
C VAL A 25 6.21 -8.33 -12.31
N LEU A 26 7.28 -8.10 -13.08
CA LEU A 26 8.28 -7.07 -12.77
C LEU A 26 7.70 -5.66 -12.83
N CYS A 27 6.78 -5.41 -13.77
CA CYS A 27 6.05 -4.14 -13.85
C CYS A 27 5.35 -3.83 -12.52
N ASN A 28 4.48 -4.74 -12.06
CA ASN A 28 3.64 -4.45 -10.91
C ASN A 28 4.42 -4.50 -9.58
N LEU A 29 5.53 -5.25 -9.50
CA LEU A 29 6.46 -5.17 -8.37
C LEU A 29 7.02 -3.74 -8.20
N LEU A 30 7.46 -3.10 -9.29
CA LEU A 30 7.99 -1.73 -9.25
C LEU A 30 6.89 -0.70 -8.96
N VAL A 31 5.70 -0.87 -9.54
CA VAL A 31 4.55 0.01 -9.29
C VAL A 31 4.14 -0.05 -7.82
N CYS A 32 3.95 -1.26 -7.28
CA CYS A 32 3.61 -1.45 -5.87
C CYS A 32 4.70 -0.89 -4.94
N LEU A 33 5.98 -1.07 -5.27
CA LEU A 33 7.10 -0.49 -4.50
C LEU A 33 7.06 1.05 -4.53
N GLY A 34 6.81 1.66 -5.68
CA GLY A 34 6.68 3.12 -5.81
C GLY A 34 5.56 3.69 -4.96
N ILE A 35 4.38 3.05 -4.98
CA ILE A 35 3.25 3.45 -4.13
C ILE A 35 3.58 3.25 -2.65
N TRP A 36 4.21 2.13 -2.28
CA TRP A 36 4.63 1.89 -0.90
C TRP A 36 5.59 2.97 -0.38
N MET A 37 6.62 3.33 -1.15
CA MET A 37 7.55 4.40 -0.79
C MET A 37 6.83 5.75 -0.66
N SER A 38 5.82 6.01 -1.48
CA SER A 38 5.02 7.24 -1.38
C SER A 38 4.28 7.37 -0.05
N PHE A 39 3.91 6.25 0.60
CA PHE A 39 3.28 6.27 1.92
C PHE A 39 4.25 6.62 3.06
N SER A 40 5.56 6.47 2.86
CA SER A 40 6.57 6.85 3.85
C SER A 40 6.83 8.36 3.91
N SER A 41 6.33 9.14 2.95
CA SER A 41 6.50 10.60 2.90
C SER A 41 5.19 11.32 3.22
N LYS A 42 5.26 12.46 3.92
CA LYS A 42 4.11 13.35 4.14
C LYS A 42 4.00 14.45 3.07
N GLU A 43 5.12 14.86 2.50
CA GLU A 43 5.18 15.95 1.52
C GLU A 43 4.81 15.50 0.11
N SER A 44 4.02 16.31 -0.59
CA SER A 44 3.55 16.03 -1.96
C SER A 44 4.70 16.01 -2.99
N ALA A 45 5.67 16.92 -2.87
CA ALA A 45 6.82 16.96 -3.77
C ALA A 45 7.67 15.67 -3.66
N SER A 46 7.96 15.26 -2.43
CA SER A 46 8.71 14.04 -2.13
C SER A 46 7.95 12.77 -2.60
N LYS A 47 6.62 12.73 -2.47
CA LYS A 47 5.79 11.64 -3.04
C LYS A 47 5.91 11.54 -4.55
N SER A 48 5.82 12.66 -5.26
CA SER A 48 5.93 12.71 -6.72
C SER A 48 7.29 12.20 -7.19
N LEU A 49 8.38 12.61 -6.53
CA LEU A 49 9.73 12.16 -6.89
C LEU A 49 9.94 10.66 -6.62
N LEU A 50 9.42 10.15 -5.50
CA LEU A 50 9.51 8.74 -5.13
C LEU A 50 8.74 7.81 -6.08
N VAL A 51 7.64 8.28 -6.67
CA VAL A 51 6.89 7.53 -7.68
C VAL A 51 7.50 7.68 -9.07
N LEU A 52 8.09 8.83 -9.38
CA LEU A 52 8.67 9.12 -10.70
C LEU A 52 9.79 8.15 -11.08
N LEU A 53 10.69 7.82 -10.15
CA LEU A 53 11.83 6.94 -10.45
C LEU A 53 11.42 5.49 -10.78
N PRO A 54 10.59 4.80 -9.98
CA PRO A 54 10.06 3.48 -10.35
C PRO A 54 9.27 3.50 -11.66
N VAL A 55 8.49 4.55 -11.90
CA VAL A 55 7.72 4.70 -13.16
C VAL A 55 8.66 4.82 -14.36
N ALA A 56 9.66 5.69 -14.27
CA ALA A 56 10.66 5.86 -15.33
C ALA A 56 11.42 4.56 -15.60
N MET A 57 11.76 3.81 -14.56
CA MET A 57 12.47 2.53 -14.66
C MET A 57 11.65 1.46 -15.39
N PHE A 58 10.38 1.25 -15.03
CA PHE A 58 9.60 0.19 -15.69
C PHE A 58 9.26 0.56 -17.14
N VAL A 59 9.03 1.85 -17.42
CA VAL A 59 8.74 2.33 -18.78
C VAL A 59 9.97 2.22 -19.68
N SER A 60 11.15 2.60 -19.19
CA SER A 60 12.40 2.50 -19.95
C SER A 60 12.85 1.05 -20.17
N SER A 61 12.55 0.16 -19.22
CA SER A 61 12.85 -1.28 -19.32
C SER A 61 11.85 -2.04 -20.20
N GLY A 62 10.78 -1.39 -20.65
CA GLY A 62 9.76 -2.03 -21.50
C GLY A 62 8.86 -3.02 -20.76
N PHE A 63 8.69 -2.87 -19.44
CA PHE A 63 7.78 -3.73 -18.68
C PHE A 63 6.31 -3.47 -19.02
N GLU A 64 5.50 -4.52 -18.93
CA GLU A 64 4.13 -4.50 -19.44
C GLU A 64 3.13 -4.24 -18.31
N HIS A 65 2.39 -3.13 -18.41
CA HIS A 65 1.30 -2.79 -17.50
C HIS A 65 -0.04 -2.97 -18.21
N SER A 66 -0.86 -3.90 -17.72
CA SER A 66 -2.16 -4.26 -18.32
C SER A 66 -3.02 -3.03 -18.66
N ILE A 67 -3.16 -2.09 -17.72
CA ILE A 67 -3.97 -0.88 -17.93
C ILE A 67 -3.32 0.09 -18.93
N ALA A 68 -1.99 0.18 -18.98
CA ALA A 68 -1.32 1.01 -19.97
C ALA A 68 -1.50 0.44 -21.38
N ASN A 69 -1.49 -0.89 -21.49
CA ASN A 69 -1.69 -1.60 -22.75
C ASN A 69 -3.14 -1.49 -23.26
N MET A 70 -4.12 -1.44 -22.34
CA MET A 70 -5.52 -1.12 -22.68
C MET A 70 -5.69 0.27 -23.31
N PHE A 71 -4.75 1.20 -23.13
CA PHE A 71 -4.74 2.48 -23.83
C PHE A 71 -3.92 2.41 -25.13
N MET A 72 -2.69 1.91 -25.05
CA MET A 72 -1.73 1.95 -26.17
C MET A 72 -2.15 1.06 -27.36
N VAL A 73 -2.65 -0.15 -27.11
CA VAL A 73 -2.97 -1.10 -28.19
C VAL A 73 -4.25 -0.70 -28.93
N PRO A 74 -5.36 -0.32 -28.27
CA PRO A 74 -6.53 0.22 -28.97
C PRO A 74 -6.24 1.51 -29.73
N LEU A 75 -5.35 2.36 -29.22
CA LEU A 75 -4.88 3.54 -29.95
C LEU A 75 -4.13 3.14 -31.23
N GLY A 76 -3.28 2.11 -31.17
CA GLY A 76 -2.61 1.54 -32.35
C GLY A 76 -3.60 1.00 -33.39
N ILE A 77 -4.65 0.30 -32.95
CA ILE A 77 -5.72 -0.22 -33.82
C ILE A 77 -6.52 0.93 -34.45
N ALA A 78 -6.85 1.98 -33.68
CA ALA A 78 -7.54 3.16 -34.20
C ALA A 78 -6.69 3.90 -35.25
N VAL A 79 -5.38 4.04 -35.01
CA VAL A 79 -4.45 4.64 -35.99
C VAL A 79 -4.37 3.76 -37.25
N LYS A 80 -4.35 2.44 -37.13
CA LYS A 80 -4.43 1.52 -38.28
C LYS A 80 -5.71 1.72 -39.09
N ALA A 81 -6.86 1.88 -38.42
CA ALA A 81 -8.15 2.08 -39.08
C ALA A 81 -8.27 3.45 -39.79
N MET A 82 -7.56 4.47 -39.30
CA MET A 82 -7.57 5.83 -39.86
C MET A 82 -6.37 6.13 -40.77
N ALA A 83 -5.47 5.16 -40.98
CA ALA A 83 -4.24 5.33 -41.73
C ALA A 83 -4.50 5.41 -43.25
N SER A 84 -3.74 6.24 -43.96
CA SER A 84 -3.70 6.16 -45.42
C SER A 84 -3.02 4.85 -45.88
N PRO A 85 -3.41 4.28 -47.03
CA PRO A 85 -2.78 3.07 -47.57
C PRO A 85 -1.27 3.21 -47.76
N GLU A 86 -0.80 4.40 -48.14
CA GLU A 86 0.63 4.72 -48.28
C GLU A 86 1.39 4.59 -46.95
N MET A 87 0.80 5.02 -45.83
CA MET A 87 1.41 4.90 -44.51
C MET A 87 1.43 3.45 -44.02
N LEU A 88 0.41 2.66 -44.38
CA LEU A 88 0.35 1.25 -44.03
C LEU A 88 1.41 0.45 -44.80
N ASN A 89 1.55 0.71 -46.10
CA ASN A 89 2.58 0.09 -46.93
C ASN A 89 3.98 0.48 -46.44
N ALA A 90 4.22 1.75 -46.11
CA ALA A 90 5.49 2.19 -45.53
C ALA A 90 5.80 1.54 -44.16
N ALA A 91 4.77 1.16 -43.40
CA ALA A 91 4.94 0.41 -42.16
C ALA A 91 5.28 -1.07 -42.42
N ILE A 92 4.63 -1.70 -43.40
CA ILE A 92 4.95 -3.07 -43.84
C ILE A 92 6.38 -3.13 -44.40
N ASP A 93 6.77 -2.17 -45.24
CA ASP A 93 8.12 -2.04 -45.80
C ASP A 93 9.18 -1.80 -44.73
N ALA A 94 8.80 -1.16 -43.61
CA ALA A 94 9.64 -1.01 -42.43
C ALA A 94 9.72 -2.27 -41.55
N GLY A 95 9.10 -3.39 -41.98
CA GLY A 95 9.10 -4.67 -41.26
C GLY A 95 8.10 -4.73 -40.11
N ILE A 96 7.08 -3.86 -40.07
CA ILE A 96 6.09 -3.85 -38.99
C ILE A 96 4.97 -4.85 -39.30
N HIS A 97 4.81 -5.88 -38.47
CA HIS A 97 3.79 -6.92 -38.64
C HIS A 97 2.38 -6.46 -38.21
N ILE A 98 1.73 -5.69 -39.08
CA ILE A 98 0.41 -5.07 -38.81
C ILE A 98 -0.75 -6.09 -38.83
N GLU A 99 -0.52 -7.28 -39.35
CA GLU A 99 -1.51 -8.36 -39.49
C GLU A 99 -2.03 -8.83 -38.13
N HIS A 100 -1.15 -8.93 -37.14
CA HIS A 100 -1.46 -9.38 -35.79
C HIS A 100 -2.03 -8.26 -34.89
N LEU A 101 -2.05 -7.00 -35.37
CA LEU A 101 -2.64 -5.87 -34.67
C LEU A 101 -4.17 -5.90 -34.77
N ASN A 102 -4.77 -6.78 -33.96
CA ASN A 102 -6.21 -6.95 -33.80
C ASN A 102 -6.56 -7.13 -32.31
N VAL A 103 -7.83 -6.96 -31.95
CA VAL A 103 -8.30 -7.02 -30.55
C VAL A 103 -8.17 -8.44 -29.97
N ALA A 104 -8.38 -9.49 -30.77
CA ALA A 104 -8.34 -10.87 -30.30
C ALA A 104 -6.90 -11.30 -29.92
N THR A 105 -5.92 -10.97 -30.76
CA THR A 105 -4.49 -11.17 -30.49
C THR A 105 -4.03 -10.31 -29.32
N PHE A 106 -4.51 -9.07 -29.21
CA PHE A 106 -4.24 -8.24 -28.03
C PHE A 106 -4.69 -8.91 -26.73
N ILE A 107 -5.91 -9.44 -26.69
CA ILE A 107 -6.45 -10.08 -25.48
C ILE A 107 -5.65 -11.35 -25.14
N SER A 108 -5.45 -12.22 -26.13
CA SER A 108 -4.85 -13.55 -25.92
C SER A 108 -3.34 -13.52 -25.70
N ALA A 109 -2.60 -12.73 -26.48
CA ALA A 109 -1.14 -12.72 -26.46
C ALA A 109 -0.54 -11.73 -25.44
N ASN A 110 -1.24 -10.65 -25.11
CA ASN A 110 -0.73 -9.63 -24.20
C ASN A 110 -1.60 -9.47 -22.95
N LEU A 111 -2.90 -9.16 -23.10
CA LEU A 111 -3.72 -8.72 -21.97
C LEU A 111 -3.85 -9.78 -20.88
N ILE A 112 -4.16 -11.03 -21.24
CA ILE A 112 -4.28 -12.13 -20.28
C ILE A 112 -2.95 -12.39 -19.55
N PRO A 113 -1.84 -12.72 -20.24
CA PRO A 113 -0.58 -13.03 -19.56
C PRO A 113 -0.05 -11.86 -18.73
N VAL A 114 -0.14 -10.62 -19.24
CA VAL A 114 0.33 -9.43 -18.51
C VAL A 114 -0.55 -9.15 -17.28
N THR A 115 -1.87 -9.34 -17.37
CA THR A 115 -2.77 -9.15 -16.22
C THR A 115 -2.49 -10.17 -15.13
N LEU A 116 -2.31 -11.45 -15.50
CA LEU A 116 -1.91 -12.50 -14.55
C LEU A 116 -0.56 -12.17 -13.91
N GLY A 117 0.41 -11.71 -14.70
CA GLY A 117 1.70 -11.24 -14.20
C GLY A 117 1.56 -10.08 -13.22
N ASN A 118 0.76 -9.06 -13.55
CA ASN A 118 0.53 -7.92 -12.68
C ASN A 118 -0.12 -8.36 -11.35
N ILE A 119 -1.16 -9.20 -11.38
CA ILE A 119 -1.80 -9.73 -10.17
C ILE A 119 -0.76 -10.47 -9.30
N PHE A 120 0.03 -11.36 -9.91
CA PHE A 120 1.05 -12.11 -9.20
C PHE A 120 2.11 -11.21 -8.57
N GLY A 121 2.64 -10.23 -9.33
CA GLY A 121 3.62 -9.27 -8.82
C GLY A 121 3.10 -8.45 -7.63
N GLY A 122 1.83 -8.03 -7.68
CA GLY A 122 1.19 -7.33 -6.56
C GLY A 122 0.98 -8.22 -5.34
N ALA A 123 0.50 -9.45 -5.56
CA ALA A 123 0.29 -10.43 -4.49
C ALA A 123 1.60 -10.79 -3.77
N VAL A 124 2.72 -10.89 -4.50
CA VAL A 124 4.03 -11.15 -3.91
C VAL A 124 4.45 -10.02 -2.97
N LEU A 125 4.36 -8.75 -3.38
CA LEU A 125 4.76 -7.63 -2.53
C LEU A 125 3.87 -7.52 -1.29
N VAL A 126 2.55 -7.68 -1.44
CA VAL A 126 1.60 -7.67 -0.31
C VAL A 126 1.84 -8.84 0.63
N GLY A 127 2.06 -10.05 0.10
CA GLY A 127 2.34 -11.25 0.89
C GLY A 127 3.63 -11.13 1.70
N LEU A 128 4.71 -10.62 1.07
CA LEU A 128 5.97 -10.36 1.76
C LEU A 128 5.84 -9.29 2.85
N ALA A 129 5.07 -8.23 2.58
CA ALA A 129 4.81 -7.18 3.57
C ALA A 129 4.04 -7.74 4.78
N PHE A 130 2.99 -8.52 4.56
CA PHE A 130 2.20 -9.12 5.63
C PHE A 130 3.03 -10.09 6.48
N TRP A 131 3.81 -10.96 5.82
CA TRP A 131 4.70 -11.89 6.50
C TRP A 131 5.77 -11.17 7.34
N SER A 132 6.33 -10.07 6.82
CA SER A 132 7.30 -9.25 7.55
C SER A 132 6.69 -8.62 8.82
N ILE A 133 5.43 -8.20 8.77
CA ILE A 133 4.73 -7.64 9.94
C ILE A 133 4.44 -8.75 10.96
N GLU A 134 3.95 -9.91 10.51
CA GLU A 134 3.62 -11.04 11.39
C GLU A 134 4.85 -11.55 12.15
N ASN A 135 6.01 -11.66 11.47
CA ASN A 135 7.27 -12.04 12.12
C ASN A 135 7.73 -11.04 13.18
N GLN A 136 7.38 -9.75 13.05
CA GLN A 136 7.68 -8.74 14.08
C GLN A 136 6.76 -8.89 15.29
N THR A 137 5.49 -9.22 15.08
CA THR A 137 4.52 -9.50 16.15
C THR A 137 4.93 -10.72 16.97
N HIS A 138 5.34 -11.81 16.32
CA HIS A 138 5.81 -13.02 17.02
C HIS A 138 7.09 -12.81 17.85
N ASN A 139 8.00 -11.94 17.40
CA ASN A 139 9.22 -11.60 18.14
C ASN A 139 9.01 -10.53 19.23
N GLY A 140 7.90 -9.78 19.18
CA GLY A 140 7.54 -8.72 20.13
C GLY A 140 6.65 -9.17 21.29
N LEU A 141 6.17 -10.41 21.30
CA LEU A 141 5.46 -11.01 22.43
C LEU A 141 6.45 -11.40 23.54
N GLN A 142 7.01 -10.39 24.22
CA GLN A 142 7.44 -10.61 25.59
C GLN A 142 6.22 -11.08 26.38
N SER A 143 6.38 -12.16 27.15
CA SER A 143 5.36 -12.70 28.04
C SER A 143 4.77 -11.56 28.87
N VAL A 144 3.53 -11.17 28.56
CA VAL A 144 2.75 -10.31 29.45
C VAL A 144 2.62 -11.12 30.73
N ASN A 145 3.33 -10.72 31.77
CA ASN A 145 3.18 -11.30 33.10
C ASN A 145 1.70 -11.22 33.44
N THR A 146 1.04 -12.38 33.41
CA THR A 146 -0.37 -12.50 33.71
C THR A 146 -0.49 -12.37 35.21
N TYR A 147 -0.57 -11.13 35.69
CA TYR A 147 -0.83 -10.86 37.10
C TYR A 147 -2.23 -11.39 37.41
N HIS A 148 -2.29 -12.46 38.20
CA HIS A 148 -3.53 -13.08 38.63
C HIS A 148 -4.22 -12.16 39.64
N TYR A 149 -5.08 -11.25 39.18
CA TYR A 149 -5.81 -10.31 40.05
C TYR A 149 -7.09 -10.97 40.59
N THR A 150 -6.97 -11.78 41.64
CA THR A 150 -8.11 -12.36 42.37
C THR A 150 -8.89 -11.33 43.20
N ASN A 151 -8.37 -10.12 43.41
CA ASN A 151 -8.97 -9.10 44.27
C ASN A 151 -9.64 -7.93 43.52
N LEU A 152 -9.81 -8.01 42.19
CA LEU A 152 -10.33 -6.91 41.37
C LEU A 152 -11.75 -6.49 41.80
N SER A 153 -12.62 -7.44 42.18
CA SER A 153 -14.00 -7.17 42.61
C SER A 153 -14.09 -6.39 43.92
N ILE A 154 -13.18 -6.64 44.87
CA ILE A 154 -13.11 -5.95 46.16
C ILE A 154 -12.62 -4.50 45.95
N LEU A 155 -11.70 -4.32 45.00
CA LEU A 155 -11.09 -3.03 44.67
C LEU A 155 -12.10 -2.13 43.93
N GLU A 156 -12.87 -2.68 42.99
CA GLU A 156 -13.97 -1.98 42.31
C GLU A 156 -15.05 -1.50 43.30
N HIS A 157 -15.43 -2.34 44.27
CA HIS A 157 -16.46 -1.97 45.25
C HIS A 157 -16.03 -0.83 46.16
N ASN A 158 -14.80 -0.87 46.68
CA ASN A 158 -14.27 0.20 47.53
C ASN A 158 -14.08 1.51 46.77
N MET A 159 -13.74 1.46 45.47
CA MET A 159 -13.66 2.65 44.64
C MET A 159 -15.02 3.24 44.31
N LEU A 160 -16.02 2.42 44.00
CA LEU A 160 -17.38 2.90 43.73
C LEU A 160 -17.99 3.61 44.94
N GLU A 161 -17.72 3.12 46.15
CA GLU A 161 -18.13 3.81 47.38
C GLU A 161 -17.38 5.14 47.60
N LYS A 162 -16.07 5.20 47.31
CA LYS A 162 -15.32 6.47 47.34
C LYS A 162 -15.81 7.46 46.27
N LEU A 163 -16.12 6.99 45.07
CA LEU A 163 -16.65 7.80 43.95
C LEU A 163 -17.99 8.44 44.26
N LYS A 164 -18.84 7.77 45.04
CA LYS A 164 -20.12 8.35 45.52
C LYS A 164 -19.93 9.49 46.53
N GLN A 165 -18.76 9.60 47.18
CA GLN A 165 -18.48 10.60 48.21
C GLN A 165 -17.72 11.82 47.67
N LEU A 166 -17.32 11.83 46.40
CA LEU A 166 -16.53 12.90 45.78
C LEU A 166 -17.38 14.10 45.39
N ARG A 167 -16.93 15.30 45.80
CA ARG A 167 -17.52 16.58 45.40
C ARG A 167 -16.67 17.24 44.31
N VAL A 168 -17.28 18.10 43.49
CA VAL A 168 -16.58 18.82 42.40
C VAL A 168 -15.43 19.69 42.91
N ALA A 169 -15.48 20.14 44.17
CA ALA A 169 -14.39 20.89 44.80
C ALA A 169 -13.13 20.04 45.08
N ASP A 170 -13.27 18.73 45.30
CA ASP A 170 -12.16 17.80 45.52
C ASP A 170 -11.47 17.40 44.21
N LEU A 171 -12.11 17.65 43.06
CA LEU A 171 -11.53 17.46 41.72
C LEU A 171 -10.71 18.67 41.26
N ALA A 172 -10.78 19.80 41.98
CA ALA A 172 -10.18 21.08 41.60
C ALA A 172 -8.99 21.48 42.51
N THR A 173 -8.36 20.51 43.17
CA THR A 173 -7.14 20.74 43.98
C THR A 173 -5.89 20.75 43.09
N ASP A 174 -4.93 21.62 43.41
CA ASP A 174 -3.75 22.00 42.60
C ASP A 174 -2.63 20.93 42.58
N ASP A 175 -2.75 19.84 43.35
CA ASP A 175 -1.78 18.72 43.46
C ASP A 175 -2.21 17.50 42.61
N GLN A 176 -2.50 17.72 41.33
CA GLN A 176 -2.92 16.63 40.45
C GLN A 176 -1.74 15.79 39.96
N ILE A 177 -1.77 14.49 40.28
CA ILE A 177 -0.91 13.50 39.66
C ILE A 177 -1.31 13.35 38.19
N THR A 178 -0.32 13.30 37.30
CA THR A 178 -0.55 13.09 35.86
C THR A 178 -0.26 11.64 35.48
N CYS A 179 -1.21 11.01 34.79
CA CYS A 179 -1.04 9.67 34.24
C CYS A 179 -0.51 9.78 32.80
N HIS A 180 0.44 8.93 32.43
CA HIS A 180 0.99 8.91 31.06
C HIS A 180 0.20 7.97 30.15
N GLU A 181 0.04 8.33 28.87
CA GLU A 181 -0.67 7.53 27.84
C GLU A 181 -0.16 6.09 27.71
N LYS A 182 1.11 5.82 28.04
CA LYS A 182 1.73 4.49 27.97
C LYS A 182 1.55 3.63 29.23
N GLN A 183 0.95 4.16 30.30
CA GLN A 183 0.75 3.40 31.54
C GLN A 183 -0.48 2.49 31.41
N THR A 184 -0.34 1.24 31.84
CA THR A 184 -1.49 0.32 31.96
C THR A 184 -2.48 0.84 33.01
N CYS A 185 -3.79 0.70 32.77
CA CYS A 185 -4.85 1.18 33.67
C CYS A 185 -4.64 0.76 35.13
N VAL A 186 -4.12 -0.44 35.36
CA VAL A 186 -3.85 -0.98 36.71
C VAL A 186 -2.73 -0.22 37.43
N SER A 187 -1.67 0.14 36.73
CA SER A 187 -0.58 0.95 37.30
C SER A 187 -1.05 2.37 37.63
N ALA A 188 -1.92 2.94 36.79
CA ALA A 188 -2.54 4.24 37.05
C ALA A 188 -3.46 4.17 38.28
N LEU A 189 -4.30 3.13 38.37
CA LEU A 189 -5.18 2.87 39.51
C LEU A 189 -4.42 2.72 40.83
N LYS A 190 -3.30 1.97 40.82
CA LYS A 190 -2.46 1.82 42.01
C LYS A 190 -1.85 3.14 42.45
N SER A 191 -1.33 3.94 41.50
CA SER A 191 -0.78 5.26 41.79
C SER A 191 -1.83 6.23 42.35
N LEU A 192 -3.09 6.13 41.92
CA LEU A 192 -4.20 6.92 42.47
C LEU A 192 -4.53 6.52 43.91
N ILE A 193 -4.56 5.23 44.20
CA ILE A 193 -4.85 4.71 45.54
C ILE A 193 -3.73 5.04 46.53
N ASP A 194 -2.46 4.86 46.13
CA ASP A 194 -1.29 5.13 46.97
C ASP A 194 -1.20 6.61 47.38
N ASN A 195 -1.71 7.51 46.53
CA ASN A 195 -1.75 8.95 46.80
C ASN A 195 -3.12 9.46 47.28
N ASN A 196 -4.07 8.54 47.54
CA ASN A 196 -5.44 8.82 47.95
C ASN A 196 -6.18 9.85 47.06
N GLN A 197 -5.88 9.85 45.77
CA GLN A 197 -6.48 10.72 44.76
C GLN A 197 -7.61 9.97 44.04
N ALA A 198 -8.67 10.70 43.76
CA ALA A 198 -9.87 10.17 43.08
C ALA A 198 -9.71 10.06 41.56
N GLY A 199 -8.78 10.82 41.00
CA GLY A 199 -8.54 10.93 39.58
C GLY A 199 -7.23 11.63 39.29
N ALA A 200 -6.78 11.52 38.05
CA ALA A 200 -5.54 12.09 37.56
C ALA A 200 -5.77 12.62 36.14
N ALA A 201 -5.15 13.75 35.79
CA ALA A 201 -5.16 14.23 34.42
C ALA A 201 -4.29 13.31 33.55
N VAL A 202 -4.81 12.85 32.41
CA VAL A 202 -4.03 12.06 31.46
C VAL A 202 -3.25 13.00 30.58
N TRP A 203 -1.92 12.99 30.72
CA TRP A 203 -1.05 13.80 29.88
C TRP A 203 -0.84 13.07 28.55
N MET A 204 -1.62 13.48 27.54
CA MET A 204 -1.46 13.03 26.17
C MET A 204 -0.32 13.82 25.54
N THR A 205 0.80 13.16 25.24
CA THR A 205 1.83 13.79 24.41
C THR A 205 1.21 14.07 23.04
N ALA A 206 1.00 15.35 22.70
CA ALA A 206 0.61 15.73 21.36
C ALA A 206 1.65 15.11 20.39
N ARG A 207 1.20 14.14 19.58
CA ARG A 207 2.07 13.51 18.58
C ARG A 207 2.51 14.60 17.59
N PRO A 208 3.81 14.73 17.28
CA PRO A 208 4.28 15.58 16.19
C PRO A 208 3.85 15.06 14.81
#